data_AF-K0B039-F1
#
_entry.id   AF-K0B039-F1
#
_cell.length_a   1.000
_cell.length_b   1.000
_cell.length_c   1.000
_cell.angle_alpha   90.00
_cell.angle_beta   90.00
_cell.angle_gamma   90.00
#
_symmetry.space_group_name_H-M   'P 1'
#
loop_
_entity.id
_entity.type
_entity.pdbx_description
1 polymer ?
#
loop_
_entity_poly.entity_id
_entity_poly.type
_entity_poly.pdbx_seq_one_letter_code
_entity_poly.pdbx_strand_id
1 'polypeptide(L)' 'MLNEKLIEFFKNNTGKIIGSLIGLVLAIFILIVGLFKTLFILMFILMGYFIGSKIDNKEDLREVLRRILPPDKI' A
#
# COMPACT_ATOMS: atom_id res chain seq x y z
N MET A 1 11.85 31.52 12.46
CA MET A 1 11.50 31.10 13.83
C MET A 1 10.25 30.23 13.95
N LEU A 2 9.01 30.72 13.80
CA LEU A 2 7.81 29.86 14.02
C LEU A 2 7.66 28.77 12.94
N ASN A 3 7.89 29.13 11.67
CA ASN A 3 7.79 28.21 10.54
C ASN A 3 8.82 27.07 10.61
N GLU A 4 10.02 27.35 11.12
CA GLU A 4 11.08 26.34 11.26
C GLU A 4 10.72 25.31 12.33
N LYS A 5 10.19 25.76 13.48
CA LYS A 5 9.68 24.86 14.53
C LYS A 5 8.54 23.98 14.04
N LEU A 6 7.64 24.51 13.22
CA LEU A 6 6.56 23.73 12.61
C LEU A 6 7.10 22.69 11.63
N ILE A 7 8.01 23.08 10.74
CA ILE A 7 8.62 22.15 9.77
C ILE A 7 9.38 21.04 10.49
N GLU A 8 10.13 21.36 11.55
CA GLU A 8 10.86 20.39 12.34
C GLU A 8 9.92 19.44 13.09
N PHE A 9 8.82 19.96 13.65
CA PHE A 9 7.79 19.14 14.30
C PHE A 9 7.12 18.17 13.32
N PHE A 10 6.78 18.64 12.11
CA PHE A 10 6.21 17.81 11.04
C PHE A 10 7.21 16.75 10.57
N LYS A 11 8.49 17.11 10.39
CA LYS A 11 9.56 16.20 9.96
C LYS A 11 9.84 15.12 11.02
N ASN A 12 9.77 15.47 12.29
CA ASN A 12 10.03 14.54 13.39
C ASN A 12 8.84 13.61 13.69
N ASN A 13 7.64 13.96 13.24
CA ASN A 13 6.41 13.18 13.48
C ASN A 13 5.66 12.80 12.20
N THR A 14 6.34 12.79 11.04
CA THR A 14 5.71 12.59 9.73
C THR A 14 4.88 11.31 9.68
N GLY A 15 5.39 10.21 10.24
CA GLY A 15 4.64 8.94 10.31
C GLY A 15 3.35 9.02 11.13
N LYS A 16 3.36 9.71 12.27
CA LYS A 16 2.16 9.90 13.11
C LYS A 16 1.13 10.78 12.41
N ILE A 17 1.58 11.84 11.74
CA ILE A 17 0.70 12.77 11.03
C ILE A 17 0.04 12.08 9.84
N ILE A 18 0.82 11.36 9.02
CA ILE A 18 0.29 10.60 7.88
C ILE A 18 -0.65 9.50 8.37
N GLY A 19 -0.28 8.75 9.40
CA GLY A 19 -1.13 7.71 9.97
C GLY A 19 -2.47 8.25 10.47
N SER A 20 -2.45 9.37 11.20
CA SER A 20 -3.68 10.04 11.65
C SER A 20 -4.52 10.57 10.49
N LEU A 21 -3.90 11.10 9.44
CA LEU A 21 -4.61 11.58 8.24
C LEU A 21 -5.32 10.41 7.51
N ILE A 22 -4.60 9.30 7.32
CA ILE A 22 -5.15 8.09 6.71
C ILE A 22 -6.29 7.53 7.55
N GLY A 23 -6.10 7.45 8.88
CA GLY A 23 -7.14 6.99 9.81
C GLY A 23 -8.39 7.86 9.76
N LEU A 24 -8.22 9.18 9.68
CA LEU A 24 -9.33 10.12 9.54
C LEU A 24 -10.11 9.88 8.23
N VAL A 25 -9.41 9.73 7.11
CA VAL A 25 -10.03 9.46 5.80
C VAL A 25 -10.79 8.13 5.84
N LEU A 26 -10.18 7.06 6.38
CA LEU A 26 -10.83 5.76 6.53
C LEU A 26 -12.08 5.84 7.41
N ALA A 27 -12.02 6.57 8.53
CA ALA A 27 -13.16 6.75 9.42
C ALA A 27 -14.32 7.50 8.73
N ILE A 28 -14.01 8.54 7.94
CA ILE A 28 -15.01 9.27 7.13
C ILE A 28 -15.66 8.32 6.11
N PHE A 29 -14.87 7.51 5.42
CA PHE A 29 -15.42 6.50 4.48
C PHE A 29 -16.32 5.50 5.19
N ILE A 30 -15.94 5.02 6.38
CA ILE A 30 -16.77 4.10 7.17
C ILE A 30 -18.09 4.75 7.58
N LEU A 31 -18.08 6.03 7.97
CA LEU A 31 -19.29 6.75 8.38
C LEU A 31 -20.24 7.03 7.21
N ILE A 32 -19.71 7.39 6.03
CA ILE A 32 -20.53 7.73 4.86
C ILE A 32 -21.01 6.47 4.13
N VAL A 33 -20.12 5.52 3.87
CA VAL A 33 -20.37 4.37 2.99
C VAL A 33 -20.86 3.16 3.81
N GLY A 34 -20.41 3.04 5.06
CA GLY A 34 -20.68 1.93 5.98
C GLY A 34 -19.47 1.00 6.13
N LEU A 35 -19.27 0.47 7.35
CA LEU A 35 -18.12 -0.37 7.73
C LEU A 35 -17.84 -1.53 6.76
N PHE A 36 -18.87 -2.32 6.45
CA PHE A 36 -18.73 -3.50 5.59
C PHE A 36 -18.40 -3.14 4.13
N LYS A 37 -18.91 -2.01 3.64
CA LYS A 37 -18.62 -1.56 2.27
C LYS A 37 -17.18 -1.07 2.15
N THR A 38 -16.66 -0.35 3.16
CA THR A 38 -15.26 0.07 3.19
C THR A 38 -14.32 -1.14 3.27
N LEU A 39 -14.65 -2.16 4.08
CA LEU A 39 -13.86 -3.40 4.15
C LEU A 39 -13.82 -4.14 2.81
N PHE A 40 -14.98 -4.20 2.13
CA PHE A 40 -15.07 -4.80 0.80
C PHE A 40 -14.17 -4.07 -0.20
N ILE A 41 -14.24 -2.74 -0.27
CA ILE A 41 -13.37 -1.93 -1.13
C ILE A 41 -11.89 -2.16 -0.79
N LEU A 42 -11.53 -2.16 0.49
CA LEU A 42 -10.16 -2.39 0.95
C LEU A 42 -9.64 -3.76 0.51
N MET A 43 -10.47 -4.80 0.56
CA MET A 43 -10.13 -6.13 0.07
C MET A 43 -9.79 -6.12 -1.43
N PHE A 44 -10.58 -5.43 -2.25
CA PHE A 44 -10.29 -5.29 -3.69
C PHE A 44 -9.01 -4.49 -3.96
N ILE A 45 -8.74 -3.45 -3.17
CA ILE A 45 -7.49 -2.68 -3.27
C ILE A 45 -6.29 -3.59 -2.97
N LEU A 46 -6.34 -4.35 -1.87
CA LEU A 46 -5.27 -5.27 -1.48
C LEU A 46 -5.06 -6.36 -2.54
N MET A 47 -6.15 -6.90 -3.08
CA MET A 47 -6.10 -7.92 -4.11
C MET A 47 -5.51 -7.36 -5.42
N GLY A 48 -5.93 -6.15 -5.82
CA GLY A 48 -5.38 -5.45 -6.97
C GLY A 48 -3.90 -5.11 -6.80
N TYR A 49 -3.49 -4.66 -5.61
CA TYR A 49 -2.08 -4.41 -5.29
C TYR A 49 -1.25 -5.69 -5.31
N PHE A 50 -1.75 -6.78 -4.74
CA PHE A 50 -1.05 -8.07 -4.75
C PHE A 50 -0.87 -8.61 -6.17
N ILE A 51 -1.92 -8.56 -6.99
CA ILE A 51 -1.88 -8.97 -8.39
C ILE A 51 -0.96 -8.05 -9.20
N GLY A 52 -1.11 -6.72 -9.04
CA GLY A 52 -0.29 -5.72 -9.72
C GLY A 52 1.19 -5.82 -9.35
N SER A 53 1.50 -5.98 -8.07
CA SER A 53 2.87 -6.17 -7.57
C SER A 53 3.50 -7.45 -8.12
N LYS A 54 2.74 -8.54 -8.28
CA LYS A 54 3.21 -9.74 -8.98
C LYS A 54 3.53 -9.48 -10.45
N ILE A 55 2.76 -8.64 -11.13
CA ILE A 55 2.94 -8.32 -12.55
C ILE A 55 4.11 -7.35 -12.76
N ASP A 56 4.32 -6.40 -11.85
CA ASP A 56 5.45 -5.45 -11.89
C ASP A 56 6.77 -6.13 -11.52
N ASN A 57 6.75 -7.11 -10.61
CA ASN A 57 7.89 -7.97 -10.29
C ASN A 57 8.19 -9.02 -11.40
N LYS A 58 8.13 -8.61 -12.67
CA LYS A 58 8.55 -9.41 -13.84
C LYS A 58 10.00 -9.92 -13.75
N GLU A 59 10.82 -9.39 -12.84
CA GLU A 59 12.14 -9.93 -12.51
C GLU A 59 12.05 -11.21 -11.64
N ASP A 60 11.27 -11.19 -10.55
CA ASP A 60 11.09 -12.36 -9.67
C ASP A 60 10.30 -13.50 -10.32
N LEU A 61 9.23 -13.22 -11.08
CA LEU A 61 8.42 -14.29 -11.69
C LEU A 61 9.20 -15.07 -12.75
N ARG A 62 10.07 -14.41 -13.53
CA ARG A 62 10.95 -15.10 -14.49
C ARG A 62 12.02 -15.93 -13.81
N GLU A 63 12.49 -15.50 -12.65
CA GLU A 63 13.53 -16.20 -11.88
C GLU A 63 12.96 -17.41 -11.12
N VAL A 64 11.78 -17.26 -10.53
CA VAL A 64 11.00 -18.36 -9.96
C VAL A 64 10.57 -19.36 -11.04
N LEU A 65 10.14 -18.89 -12.22
CA LEU A 65 9.79 -19.77 -13.34
C LEU A 65 11.02 -20.51 -13.90
N ARG A 66 12.20 -19.87 -13.98
CA ARG A 66 13.47 -20.52 -14.33
C ARG A 66 13.93 -21.56 -13.31
N ARG A 67 13.54 -21.41 -12.05
CA ARG A 67 13.86 -22.38 -10.98
C ARG A 67 12.93 -23.60 -10.99
N ILE A 68 11.71 -23.44 -11.50
CA ILE A 68 10.68 -24.50 -11.56
C ILE A 68 10.69 -25.22 -12.92
N LEU A 69 10.94 -24.52 -14.02
CA LEU A 69 11.24 -25.14 -15.32
C LEU A 69 12.75 -25.32 -15.45
N PRO A 70 13.30 -26.53 -15.24
CA PRO A 70 14.68 -26.82 -15.62
C PRO A 70 14.83 -26.56 -17.12
N PRO A 71 15.99 -26.03 -17.57
CA PRO A 71 16.23 -25.77 -18.97
C PRO A 71 16.36 -27.11 -19.69
N ASP A 72 15.28 -27.56 -20.30
CA ASP A 72 15.40 -28.57 -21.34
C ASP A 72 16.09 -27.90 -22.53
N LYS A 73 17.33 -28.34 -22.70
CA LYS A 73 18.31 -28.04 -23.73
C LYS A 73 17.67 -28.13 -25.13
N ILE A 74 17.37 -27.00 -25.75
CA ILE A 74 17.13 -26.87 -27.20
C ILE A 74 17.87 -25.63 -27.70
#